data_AF-A0A940FSD5-F1
#
_entry.id   AF-A0A940FSD5-F1
#
_cell.length_a   1.000
_cell.length_b   1.000
_cell.length_c   1.000
_cell.angle_alpha   90.00
_cell.angle_beta   90.00
_cell.angle_gamma   90.00
#
_symmetry.space_group_name_H-M   'P 1'
#
loop_
_entity.id
_entity.type
_entity.pdbx_description
1 polymer ?
#
loop_
_entity_poly.entity_id
_entity_poly.type
_entity_poly.pdbx_seq_one_letter_code
_entity_poly.pdbx_strand_id
1 'polypeptide(L)'
;MKYNHIRYAAMIIKEYDGSVPLAIYLKSFFKANKQMGSRDRKTVSELVYGYFRLGHLQFDSIEERIEAGINKNISSDGIFPWSHLLSDGIDRKAFADSFLVQPDLFIRIRPVKGKSVKDKLTAAGVKFYECGDNCVGMPNSTKVDT
;
A
#
# COMPACT_ATOMS: atom_id res chain seq x y z
N MET A 1 14.85 -1.98 -12.99
CA MET A 1 13.87 -3.00 -12.55
C MET A 1 14.07 -4.26 -13.39
N LYS A 2 13.88 -5.49 -12.89
CA LYS A 2 14.07 -6.70 -13.73
C LYS A 2 12.88 -6.87 -14.66
N TYR A 3 13.11 -6.97 -15.97
CA TYR A 3 12.09 -7.18 -17.02
C TYR A 3 11.08 -8.30 -16.68
N ASN A 4 11.55 -9.37 -16.06
CA ASN A 4 10.68 -10.48 -15.63
C ASN A 4 9.63 -10.09 -14.59
N HIS A 5 9.90 -9.14 -13.70
CA HIS A 5 8.92 -8.73 -12.67
C HIS A 5 7.75 -7.96 -13.28
N ILE A 6 8.02 -7.06 -14.24
CA ILE A 6 6.99 -6.34 -14.99
C ILE A 6 6.14 -7.35 -15.77
N ARG A 7 6.76 -8.33 -16.44
CA ARG A 7 6.03 -9.39 -17.15
C ARG A 7 5.06 -10.15 -16.26
N TYR A 8 5.49 -10.57 -15.07
CA TYR A 8 4.60 -11.25 -14.11
C TYR A 8 3.50 -10.33 -13.58
N ALA A 9 3.82 -9.07 -13.28
CA ALA A 9 2.84 -8.09 -12.84
C ALA A 9 1.76 -7.84 -13.91
N ALA A 10 2.17 -7.63 -15.17
CA ALA A 10 1.25 -7.45 -16.29
C ALA A 10 0.35 -8.68 -16.52
N MET A 11 0.90 -9.89 -16.37
CA MET A 11 0.12 -11.13 -16.45
C MET A 11 -0.93 -11.21 -15.33
N ILE A 12 -0.53 -10.95 -14.08
CA ILE A 12 -1.45 -10.89 -12.92
C ILE A 12 -2.56 -9.87 -13.16
N ILE A 13 -2.22 -8.67 -13.64
CA ILE A 13 -3.18 -7.59 -13.88
C ILE A 13 -4.20 -7.97 -14.96
N LYS A 14 -3.77 -8.68 -16.01
CA LYS A 14 -4.67 -9.14 -17.08
C LYS A 14 -5.59 -10.28 -16.63
N GLU A 15 -5.11 -11.16 -15.76
CA GLU A 15 -5.85 -12.34 -15.30
C GLU A 15 -6.72 -12.10 -14.07
N TYR A 16 -6.41 -11.07 -13.27
CA TYR A 16 -7.15 -10.76 -12.05
C TYR A 16 -8.51 -10.12 -12.38
N ASP A 17 -9.59 -10.83 -12.05
CA ASP A 17 -10.97 -10.44 -12.33
C ASP A 17 -11.68 -9.72 -11.18
N GLY A 18 -11.03 -9.57 -10.02
CA GLY A 18 -11.63 -8.95 -8.84
C GLY A 18 -12.58 -9.84 -8.03
N SER A 19 -12.74 -11.12 -8.39
CA SER A 19 -13.66 -12.05 -7.70
C SER A 19 -13.30 -12.30 -6.23
N VAL A 20 -12.02 -12.19 -5.88
CA VAL A 20 -11.51 -12.28 -4.51
C VAL A 20 -10.59 -11.09 -4.22
N PRO A 21 -10.38 -10.73 -2.94
CA PRO A 21 -9.40 -9.71 -2.57
C PRO A 21 -8.02 -9.99 -3.17
N LEU A 22 -7.36 -8.95 -3.70
CA LEU A 22 -6.07 -9.06 -4.39
C LEU A 22 -5.01 -9.79 -3.56
N ALA A 23 -4.95 -9.55 -2.25
CA ALA A 23 -4.03 -10.24 -1.35
C ALA A 23 -4.22 -11.78 -1.33
N ILE A 24 -5.47 -12.24 -1.42
CA ILE A 24 -5.82 -13.66 -1.47
C ILE A 24 -5.44 -14.25 -2.83
N TYR A 25 -5.77 -13.53 -3.91
CA TYR A 25 -5.37 -13.92 -5.27
C TYR A 25 -3.84 -14.07 -5.38
N LEU A 26 -3.07 -13.05 -4.96
CA LEU A 26 -1.61 -13.06 -5.01
C LEU A 26 -1.01 -14.23 -4.21
N LYS A 27 -1.59 -14.56 -3.05
CA LYS A 27 -1.16 -15.72 -2.25
C LYS A 27 -1.31 -17.02 -3.03
N SER A 28 -2.45 -17.22 -3.70
CA SER A 28 -2.70 -18.39 -4.56
C SER A 28 -1.76 -18.41 -5.77
N PHE A 29 -1.58 -17.27 -6.43
CA PHE A 29 -0.68 -17.11 -7.57
C PHE A 29 0.77 -17.49 -7.23
N PHE A 30 1.32 -16.98 -6.12
CA PHE A 30 2.69 -17.30 -5.71
C PHE A 30 2.86 -18.74 -5.20
N LYS A 31 1.78 -19.36 -4.71
CA LYS A 31 1.79 -20.80 -4.34
C LYS A 31 1.93 -21.69 -5.58
N ALA A 32 1.29 -21.31 -6.69
CA ALA A 32 1.44 -21.99 -7.98
C ALA A 32 2.82 -21.71 -8.61
N ASN A 33 3.34 -20.48 -8.48
CA ASN A 33 4.61 -20.04 -9.05
C ASN A 33 5.79 -20.17 -8.07
N LYS A 34 6.17 -21.41 -7.75
CA LYS A 34 7.20 -21.73 -6.73
C LYS A 34 8.61 -21.24 -7.08
N GLN A 35 8.89 -20.98 -8.35
CA GLN A 35 10.15 -20.42 -8.84
C GLN A 35 10.43 -19.01 -8.29
N MET A 36 9.39 -18.29 -7.85
CA MET A 36 9.53 -16.93 -7.34
C MET A 36 10.01 -16.96 -5.89
N GLY A 37 11.18 -16.38 -5.63
CA GLY A 37 11.71 -16.22 -4.27
C GLY A 37 10.99 -15.10 -3.49
N SER A 38 11.28 -14.98 -2.19
CA SER A 38 10.66 -13.96 -1.32
C SER A 38 10.82 -12.54 -1.87
N ARG A 39 12.03 -12.19 -2.35
CA ARG A 39 12.30 -10.89 -2.98
C ARG A 39 11.46 -10.67 -4.24
N ASP A 40 11.36 -11.67 -5.11
CA ASP A 40 10.57 -11.55 -6.34
C ASP A 40 9.09 -11.36 -6.04
N ARG A 41 8.54 -12.14 -5.10
CA ARG A 41 7.13 -12.02 -4.67
C ARG A 41 6.85 -10.63 -4.10
N LYS A 42 7.77 -10.09 -3.29
CA LYS A 42 7.65 -8.74 -2.74
C LYS A 42 7.63 -7.69 -3.86
N THR A 43 8.61 -7.73 -4.77
CA THR A 43 8.70 -6.78 -5.89
C THR A 43 7.49 -6.85 -6.81
N VAL A 44 7.04 -8.06 -7.19
CA VAL A 44 5.85 -8.21 -8.04
C VAL A 44 4.59 -7.74 -7.34
N SER A 45 4.44 -8.03 -6.03
CA SER A 45 3.29 -7.51 -5.27
C SER A 45 3.29 -5.98 -5.26
N GLU A 46 4.45 -5.36 -5.03
CA GLU A 46 4.61 -3.91 -5.02
C GLU A 46 4.20 -3.28 -6.36
N LEU A 47 4.61 -3.87 -7.48
CA LEU A 47 4.20 -3.45 -8.84
C LEU A 47 2.68 -3.55 -9.05
N VAL A 48 2.10 -4.69 -8.69
CA VAL A 48 0.65 -4.92 -8.88
C VAL A 48 -0.18 -3.97 -8.00
N TYR A 49 0.20 -3.78 -6.73
CA TYR A 49 -0.49 -2.81 -5.88
C TYR A 49 -0.29 -1.37 -6.38
N GLY A 50 0.90 -1.02 -6.86
CA GLY A 50 1.17 0.28 -7.49
C GLY A 50 0.22 0.55 -8.65
N TYR A 51 0.06 -0.41 -9.56
CA TYR A 51 -0.85 -0.32 -10.71
C TYR A 51 -2.31 0.00 -10.31
N PHE A 52 -2.83 -0.70 -9.29
CA PHE A 52 -4.20 -0.49 -8.83
C PHE A 52 -4.38 0.81 -8.02
N ARG A 53 -3.35 1.26 -7.28
CA ARG A 53 -3.40 2.53 -6.52
C ARG A 53 -3.59 3.75 -7.41
N LEU A 54 -3.12 3.70 -8.66
CA LEU A 54 -3.31 4.77 -9.63
C LEU A 54 -4.77 4.99 -10.06
N GLY A 55 -5.72 4.18 -9.58
CA GLY A 55 -7.15 4.46 -9.70
C GLY A 55 -7.60 4.68 -11.13
N HIS A 56 -8.17 5.87 -11.40
CA HIS A 56 -8.75 6.22 -12.71
C HIS A 56 -7.80 6.95 -13.66
N LEU A 57 -6.53 7.11 -13.27
CA LEU A 57 -5.50 7.66 -14.16
C LEU A 57 -5.34 6.78 -15.41
N GLN A 58 -5.27 7.44 -16.56
CA GLN A 58 -5.15 6.80 -17.87
C GLN A 58 -3.68 6.74 -18.29
N PHE A 59 -3.32 5.65 -18.96
CA PHE A 59 -1.97 5.38 -19.47
C PHE A 59 -2.09 4.63 -20.79
N ASP A 60 -1.09 4.74 -21.65
CA ASP A 60 -1.14 4.16 -23.00
C ASP A 60 -0.93 2.63 -22.97
N SER A 61 -0.27 2.12 -21.91
CA SER A 61 -0.03 0.69 -21.72
C SER A 61 -0.08 0.25 -20.26
N ILE A 62 -0.23 -1.06 -20.05
CA ILE A 62 -0.18 -1.66 -18.70
C ILE A 62 1.23 -1.51 -18.12
N GLU A 63 2.26 -1.67 -18.94
CA GLU A 63 3.65 -1.57 -18.55
C GLU A 63 4.00 -0.15 -18.08
N GLU A 64 3.60 0.87 -18.84
CA GLU A 64 3.76 2.28 -18.43
C GLU A 64 3.05 2.54 -17.10
N ARG A 65 1.82 2.06 -16.94
CA ARG A 65 1.06 2.21 -15.70
C ARG A 65 1.71 1.48 -14.50
N ILE A 66 2.33 0.32 -14.73
CA ILE A 66 3.08 -0.40 -13.68
C ILE A 66 4.28 0.44 -13.23
N GLU A 67 5.04 0.98 -14.17
CA GLU A 67 6.22 1.80 -13.86
C GLU A 67 5.82 3.09 -13.14
N ALA A 68 4.74 3.72 -13.62
CA ALA A 68 4.11 4.85 -12.98
C ALA A 68 3.73 4.54 -11.52
N GLY A 69 3.12 3.39 -11.23
CA GLY A 69 2.64 3.03 -9.90
C GLY A 69 3.73 2.93 -8.82
N ILE A 70 5.00 2.85 -9.22
CA ILE A 70 6.17 2.86 -8.32
C ILE A 70 6.77 4.27 -8.19
N ASN A 71 6.60 5.10 -9.22
CA ASN A 71 7.11 6.45 -9.26
C ASN A 71 6.18 7.39 -8.47
N LYS A 72 6.65 7.85 -7.31
CA LYS A 72 5.89 8.78 -6.44
C LYS A 72 5.72 10.20 -6.99
N ASN A 73 6.23 10.50 -8.19
CA ASN A 73 6.16 11.81 -8.83
C ASN A 73 5.05 11.88 -9.88
N ILE A 74 3.87 11.37 -9.55
CA ILE A 74 2.69 11.40 -10.42
C ILE A 74 1.67 12.37 -9.85
N SER A 75 1.00 13.13 -10.73
CA SER A 75 -0.13 13.94 -10.30
C SER A 75 -1.28 13.03 -9.83
N SER A 76 -1.81 13.30 -8.64
CA SER A 76 -3.00 12.65 -8.12
C SER A 76 -4.29 13.19 -8.76
N ASP A 77 -4.19 14.18 -9.65
CA ASP A 77 -5.34 14.78 -10.33
C ASP A 77 -6.09 13.72 -11.15
N GLY A 78 -7.36 13.51 -10.83
CA GLY A 78 -8.20 12.52 -11.51
C GLY A 78 -8.02 11.08 -11.02
N ILE A 79 -7.17 10.82 -10.01
CA ILE A 79 -7.07 9.49 -9.39
C ILE A 79 -8.42 9.03 -8.81
N PHE A 80 -9.15 10.00 -8.23
CA PHE A 80 -10.49 9.86 -7.69
C PHE A 80 -11.48 10.71 -8.49
N PRO A 81 -12.31 10.10 -9.36
CA PRO A 81 -13.14 10.83 -10.33
C PRO A 81 -14.33 11.55 -9.69
N TRP A 82 -14.75 11.13 -8.49
CA TRP A 82 -15.89 11.70 -7.78
C TRP A 82 -15.47 12.76 -6.74
N SER A 83 -14.39 13.49 -7.00
CA SER A 83 -13.86 14.52 -6.10
C SER A 83 -14.91 15.59 -5.72
N HIS A 84 -15.88 15.83 -6.60
CA HIS A 84 -17.02 16.74 -6.37
C HIS A 84 -18.08 16.19 -5.41
N LEU A 85 -18.10 14.88 -5.14
CA LEU A 85 -19.01 14.23 -4.18
C LEU A 85 -18.39 14.14 -2.76
N LEU A 86 -17.16 14.62 -2.58
CA LEU A 86 -16.55 14.69 -1.25
C LEU A 86 -17.25 15.77 -0.42
N SER A 87 -17.51 15.45 0.85
CA SER A 87 -18.06 16.40 1.82
C SER A 87 -17.19 17.66 1.92
N ASP A 88 -17.80 18.82 2.19
CA ASP A 88 -17.13 20.12 2.21
C ASP A 88 -15.92 20.21 3.17
N GLY A 89 -15.91 19.40 4.24
CA GLY A 89 -14.80 19.34 5.19
C GLY A 89 -13.60 18.53 4.74
N ILE A 90 -13.64 17.89 3.57
CA ILE A 90 -12.55 17.05 3.05
C ILE A 90 -11.75 17.85 2.02
N ASP A 91 -10.46 18.04 2.30
CA ASP A 91 -9.52 18.54 1.30
C ASP A 91 -9.38 17.52 0.16
N ARG A 92 -9.90 17.89 -1.01
CA ARG A 92 -9.96 17.02 -2.19
C ARG A 92 -8.58 16.63 -2.68
N LYS A 93 -7.61 17.55 -2.63
CA LYS A 93 -6.25 17.30 -3.09
C LYS A 93 -5.52 16.38 -2.12
N ALA A 94 -5.61 16.67 -0.83
CA ALA A 94 -5.02 15.81 0.20
C ALA A 94 -5.61 14.40 0.19
N PHE A 95 -6.93 14.28 -0.06
CA PHE A 95 -7.58 12.99 -0.24
C PHE A 95 -7.04 12.23 -1.45
N ALA A 96 -6.92 12.89 -2.61
CA ALA A 96 -6.35 12.28 -3.82
C ALA A 96 -4.89 11.85 -3.62
N ASP A 97 -4.06 12.71 -3.04
CA ASP A 97 -2.64 12.44 -2.74
C ASP A 97 -2.48 11.21 -1.82
N SER A 98 -3.44 10.98 -0.92
CA SER A 98 -3.39 9.85 0.02
C SER A 98 -3.42 8.47 -0.65
N PHE A 99 -3.92 8.35 -1.88
CA PHE A 99 -3.93 7.09 -2.64
C PHE A 99 -2.53 6.65 -3.07
N LEU A 100 -1.60 7.61 -3.21
CA LEU A 100 -0.21 7.37 -3.61
C LEU A 100 0.74 7.21 -2.42
N VAL A 101 0.23 7.43 -1.20
CA VAL A 101 0.99 7.35 0.04
C VAL A 101 0.58 6.10 0.80
N GLN A 102 1.57 5.32 1.23
CA GLN A 102 1.30 4.22 2.16
C GLN A 102 0.94 4.84 3.52
N PRO A 103 -0.25 4.57 4.08
CA PRO A 103 -0.62 5.11 5.37
C PRO A 103 0.26 4.50 6.46
N ASP A 104 0.46 5.25 7.53
CA ASP A 104 1.10 4.76 8.75
C ASP A 104 0.29 3.61 9.38
N LEU A 105 1.00 2.78 10.14
CA LEU A 105 0.41 1.79 11.02
C LEU A 105 -0.01 2.48 12.33
N PHE A 106 -1.30 2.40 12.64
CA PHE A 106 -1.85 2.94 13.89
C PHE A 106 -2.19 1.81 14.85
N ILE A 107 -1.70 1.91 16.08
CA ILE A 107 -2.03 0.99 17.17
C ILE A 107 -2.92 1.73 18.16
N ARG A 108 -4.16 1.25 18.31
CA ARG A 108 -5.03 1.67 19.40
C ARG A 108 -4.55 1.05 20.71
N ILE A 109 -4.33 1.89 21.72
CA ILE A 109 -3.91 1.47 23.04
C ILE A 109 -5.12 1.50 23.98
N ARG A 110 -5.24 0.49 24.84
CA ARG A 110 -6.22 0.54 25.95
C ARG A 110 -5.64 1.44 27.06
N PRO A 111 -6.41 2.37 27.65
CA PRO A 111 -5.89 3.36 28.61
C PRO A 111 -5.05 2.73 29.74
N VAL A 112 -5.53 1.62 30.31
CA VAL A 112 -4.87 0.87 31.41
C VAL A 112 -3.50 0.31 31.01
N LYS A 113 -3.24 0.10 29.71
CA LYS A 113 -1.99 -0.45 29.17
C LYS A 113 -1.14 0.58 28.42
N GLY A 114 -1.53 1.87 28.43
CA GLY A 114 -0.83 3.00 27.79
C GLY A 114 0.69 2.94 27.94
N LYS A 115 1.14 3.05 29.19
CA LYS A 115 2.56 3.05 29.55
C LYS A 115 3.27 1.76 29.12
N SER A 116 2.69 0.61 29.43
CA SER A 116 3.29 -0.69 29.11
C SER A 116 3.50 -0.92 27.61
N VAL A 117 2.59 -0.43 26.75
CA VAL A 117 2.75 -0.53 25.29
C VAL A 117 3.89 0.37 24.81
N LYS A 118 3.92 1.63 25.26
CA LYS A 118 4.98 2.59 24.89
C LYS A 118 6.36 2.14 25.35
N ASP A 119 6.46 1.60 26.57
CA ASP A 119 7.72 1.06 27.11
C ASP A 119 8.23 -0.11 26.26
N LYS A 120 7.34 -1.02 25.82
CA LYS A 120 7.69 -2.15 24.95
C LYS A 120 8.15 -1.70 23.56
N LEU A 121 7.44 -0.76 22.95
CA LEU A 121 7.82 -0.22 21.64
C LEU A 121 9.20 0.45 21.71
N THR A 122 9.44 1.22 22.78
CA THR A 122 10.73 1.88 23.01
C THR A 122 11.84 0.86 23.25
N ALA A 123 11.60 -0.16 24.07
CA ALA A 123 12.56 -1.24 24.33
C ALA A 123 12.90 -2.05 23.06
N ALA A 124 11.94 -2.19 22.14
CA ALA A 124 12.16 -2.82 20.84
C ALA A 124 12.84 -1.90 19.80
N GLY A 125 13.16 -0.64 20.16
CA GLY A 125 13.75 0.35 19.24
C GLY A 125 12.79 0.83 18.15
N VAL A 126 11.48 0.62 18.33
CA VAL A 126 10.46 1.05 17.38
C VAL A 126 10.22 2.54 17.55
N LYS A 127 10.41 3.31 16.47
CA LYS A 127 10.04 4.73 16.42
C LYS A 127 8.53 4.86 16.22
N PHE A 128 7.88 5.61 17.10
CA PHE A 128 6.46 5.91 17.03
C PHE A 128 6.19 7.36 17.45
N TYR A 129 5.04 7.88 17.07
CA TYR A 129 4.50 9.16 17.54
C TYR A 129 3.11 8.95 18.15
N GLU A 130 2.65 9.89 18.97
CA GLU A 130 1.33 9.82 19.61
C GLU A 130 0.29 10.52 18.75
N CYS A 131 -0.86 9.88 18.55
CA CYS A 131 -1.98 10.36 17.71
C CYS A 131 -3.26 10.46 18.54
N GLY A 132 -3.24 11.29 19.59
CA GLY A 132 -4.31 11.39 20.59
C GLY A 132 -4.11 10.45 21.78
N ASP A 133 -5.06 10.43 22.71
CA ASP A 133 -4.85 9.88 24.06
C ASP A 133 -4.54 8.38 24.12
N ASN A 134 -4.98 7.63 23.12
CA ASN A 134 -4.99 6.17 23.12
C ASN A 134 -4.55 5.58 21.77
N CYS A 135 -3.64 6.27 21.08
CA CYS A 135 -3.19 5.89 19.73
C CYS A 135 -1.71 6.22 19.58
N VAL A 136 -0.97 5.30 18.96
CA VAL A 136 0.38 5.56 18.45
C VAL A 136 0.44 5.24 16.97
N GLY A 137 1.12 6.09 16.20
CA GLY A 137 1.37 5.94 14.78
C GLY A 137 2.84 5.61 14.51
N MET A 138 3.10 4.83 13.47
CA MET A 138 4.45 4.50 13.02
C MET A 138 4.46 4.16 11.51
N PRO A 139 5.60 4.24 10.81
CA PRO A 139 5.67 3.82 9.43
C PRO A 139 5.25 2.35 9.26
N ASN A 140 4.47 2.06 8.23
CA ASN A 140 3.91 0.73 7.94
C ASN A 140 5.00 -0.34 7.60
N SER A 141 6.26 0.08 7.48
CA SER A 141 7.42 -0.81 7.32
C SER A 141 8.08 -1.22 8.64
N THR A 142 7.53 -0.82 9.79
CA THR A 142 8.05 -1.18 11.10
C THR A 142 7.86 -2.68 11.31
N LYS A 143 8.96 -3.43 11.44
CA LYS A 143 8.90 -4.85 11.77
C LYS A 143 8.37 -5.01 13.19
N VAL A 144 7.26 -5.72 13.34
CA VAL A 144 6.64 -6.04 14.64
C VAL A 144 7.08 -7.42 15.14
N ASP A 145 7.71 -8.23 14.28
CA ASP A 145 8.30 -9.51 14.67
C ASP A 145 9.71 -9.29 15.25
N THR A 146 9.81 -9.40 16.57
CA THR A 146 11.03 -9.71 17.32
C THR A 146 10.98 -11.15 17.80
#